data_AF-A0A067E8X6-F1
#
_entry.id   AF-A0A067E8X6-F1
#
_cell.length_a   1.000
_cell.length_b   1.000
_cell.length_c   1.000
_cell.angle_alpha   90.00
_cell.angle_beta   90.00
_cell.angle_gamma   90.00
#
_symmetry.space_group_name_H-M   'P 1'
#
loop_
_entity.id
_entity.type
_entity.pdbx_description
1 polymer ?
#
loop_
_entity_poly.entity_id
_entity_poly.type
_entity_poly.pdbx_seq_one_letter_code
_entity_poly.pdbx_strand_id
1 'polypeptide(L)'
;WNIDERFDVIVVGGGHAGCEAALASARLGAKTLLLTLNIDKIAWQPCNPAVGGPAKSQLVHEVDALGGEIGKVADMCYLQKRVLNTSRGPAVWALRAQTDKREYAMRMKNIVESTANLCIREAMVTDILLGKNDNVEGVCTFFGMNFYAPSVVLTTGTFMSGKIWVGRTSMPAGRAGESASHGLTENLQRLGFETDRLKTGTPSRVDLRTVDFSGLEPQHGDEEVSWFSFDPDFHIEREQMCCYLTRTTKRTHQLIKDNLHETPTYGGWVEAKGPRYCPAIEDK
;
A
#
# COMPACT_ATOMS: atom_id res chain seq x y z
N TRP A 1 26.35 17.12 10.75
CA TRP A 1 25.09 17.26 10.01
C TRP A 1 24.89 18.74 9.73
N ASN A 2 24.82 19.11 8.46
CA ASN A 2 24.72 20.52 8.07
C ASN A 2 23.30 21.02 8.34
N ILE A 3 23.16 22.26 8.78
CA ILE A 3 21.92 22.82 9.32
C ILE A 3 20.78 22.96 8.28
N ASP A 4 21.11 22.95 6.98
CA ASP A 4 20.14 23.03 5.88
C ASP A 4 20.32 21.88 4.87
N GLU A 5 19.63 20.76 5.08
CA GLU A 5 19.60 19.68 4.08
C GLU A 5 18.64 20.04 2.94
N ARG A 6 19.22 20.50 1.82
CA ARG A 6 18.51 20.81 0.58
C ARG A 6 18.45 19.60 -0.36
N PHE A 7 17.29 19.40 -0.96
CA PHE A 7 16.95 18.37 -1.93
C PHE A 7 16.21 19.00 -3.10
N ASP A 8 16.12 18.28 -4.20
CA ASP A 8 15.32 18.67 -5.37
C ASP A 8 13.87 18.20 -5.21
N VAL A 9 13.68 17.00 -4.64
CA VAL A 9 12.37 16.39 -4.38
C VAL A 9 12.32 15.80 -2.98
N ILE A 10 11.25 16.06 -2.24
CA ILE A 10 10.94 15.36 -0.99
C ILE A 10 9.68 14.51 -1.20
N VAL A 11 9.76 13.22 -0.87
CA VAL A 11 8.62 12.29 -0.91
C VAL A 11 8.23 11.94 0.52
N VAL A 12 6.96 12.11 0.87
CA VAL A 12 6.43 11.90 2.22
C VAL A 12 5.58 10.63 2.27
N GLY A 13 6.17 9.57 2.78
CA GLY A 13 5.54 8.27 3.06
C GLY A 13 6.12 7.16 2.19
N GLY A 14 6.85 6.22 2.80
CA GLY A 14 7.45 5.05 2.13
C GLY A 14 6.48 3.92 1.77
N GLY A 15 5.26 4.23 1.35
CA GLY A 15 4.33 3.24 0.79
C GLY A 15 4.59 2.97 -0.69
N HIS A 16 3.79 2.11 -1.32
CA HIS A 16 3.93 1.75 -2.74
C HIS A 16 4.08 2.97 -3.67
N ALA A 17 3.21 3.98 -3.53
CA ALA A 17 3.28 5.20 -4.33
C ALA A 17 4.55 6.04 -4.04
N GLY A 18 4.96 6.11 -2.76
CA GLY A 18 6.15 6.87 -2.38
C GLY A 18 7.44 6.21 -2.84
N CYS A 19 7.52 4.88 -2.86
CA CYS A 19 8.65 4.16 -3.43
C CYS A 19 8.82 4.47 -4.91
N GLU A 20 7.77 4.33 -5.72
CA GLU A 20 7.84 4.64 -7.16
C GLU A 20 8.17 6.13 -7.41
N ALA A 21 7.56 7.06 -6.66
CA ALA A 21 7.84 8.48 -6.80
C ALA A 21 9.30 8.83 -6.44
N ALA A 22 9.82 8.25 -5.36
CA ALA A 22 11.18 8.49 -4.90
C ALA A 22 12.23 7.87 -5.85
N LEU A 23 11.96 6.66 -6.35
CA LEU A 23 12.82 5.99 -7.31
C LEU A 23 12.83 6.72 -8.65
N ALA A 24 11.66 7.11 -9.16
CA ALA A 24 11.55 7.84 -10.43
C ALA A 24 12.31 9.17 -10.39
N SER A 25 12.10 9.98 -9.35
CA SER A 25 12.81 11.26 -9.17
C SER A 25 14.33 11.07 -9.05
N ALA A 26 14.78 10.13 -8.20
CA ALA A 26 16.20 9.87 -8.02
C ALA A 26 16.90 9.35 -9.29
N ARG A 27 16.24 8.46 -10.04
CA ARG A 27 16.77 7.88 -11.30
C ARG A 27 16.84 8.90 -12.44
N LEU A 28 16.01 9.94 -12.40
CA LEU A 28 16.09 11.09 -13.30
C LEU A 28 17.18 12.10 -12.88
N GLY A 29 17.93 11.82 -11.81
CA GLY A 29 19.07 12.62 -11.35
C GLY A 29 18.74 13.63 -10.25
N ALA A 30 17.49 13.70 -9.78
CA ALA A 30 17.10 14.60 -8.70
C ALA A 30 17.61 14.09 -7.36
N LYS A 31 18.25 14.96 -6.56
CA LYS A 31 18.60 14.66 -5.18
C LYS A 31 17.32 14.54 -4.36
N THR A 32 16.95 13.32 -4.00
CA THR A 32 15.63 12.99 -3.46
C THR A 32 15.72 12.56 -2.00
N LEU A 33 14.80 13.04 -1.17
CA LEU A 33 14.61 12.58 0.21
C LEU A 33 13.28 11.86 0.36
N LEU A 34 13.31 10.59 0.77
CA LEU A 34 12.14 9.84 1.20
C LEU A 34 12.01 9.91 2.73
N LEU A 35 10.96 10.58 3.20
CA LEU A 35 10.56 10.61 4.60
C LEU A 35 9.52 9.53 4.88
N THR A 36 9.71 8.73 5.92
CA THR A 36 8.76 7.69 6.32
C THR A 36 8.64 7.60 7.84
N LEU A 37 7.53 7.09 8.35
CA LEU A 37 7.33 6.92 9.80
C LEU A 37 8.10 5.71 10.36
N ASN A 38 8.36 4.72 9.50
CA ASN A 38 9.08 3.51 9.88
C ASN A 38 9.82 2.97 8.65
N ILE A 39 11.15 2.94 8.71
CA ILE A 39 11.99 2.46 7.59
C ILE A 39 11.82 0.95 7.34
N ASP A 40 11.53 0.17 8.38
CA ASP A 40 11.29 -1.28 8.27
C ASP A 40 9.92 -1.63 7.70
N LYS A 41 9.07 -0.63 7.46
CA LYS A 41 7.73 -0.78 6.85
C LYS A 41 7.63 -0.18 5.45
N ILE A 42 8.76 0.12 4.82
CA ILE A 42 8.81 0.53 3.41
C ILE A 42 8.12 -0.52 2.53
N ALA A 43 7.20 -0.07 1.70
CA ALA A 43 6.39 -0.88 0.78
C ALA A 43 5.71 -2.11 1.41
N TRP A 44 5.43 -2.06 2.71
CA TRP A 44 4.66 -3.11 3.37
C TRP A 44 3.28 -3.24 2.72
N GLN A 45 2.82 -4.48 2.49
CA GLN A 45 1.50 -4.79 1.94
C GLN A 45 0.49 -5.04 3.08
N PRO A 46 -0.19 -4.00 3.63
CA PRO A 46 -1.02 -4.20 4.82
C PRO A 46 -2.26 -5.05 4.56
N CYS A 47 -2.82 -5.00 3.35
CA CYS A 47 -4.08 -5.68 3.02
C CYS A 47 -3.84 -7.09 2.45
N ASN A 48 -4.04 -7.30 1.15
CA ASN A 48 -3.87 -8.59 0.49
C ASN A 48 -2.38 -8.85 0.19
N PRO A 49 -1.83 -10.06 0.43
CA PRO A 49 -0.50 -10.47 -0.07
C PRO A 49 -0.52 -10.70 -1.59
N ALA A 50 -0.91 -9.69 -2.39
CA ALA A 50 -1.07 -9.87 -3.82
C ALA A 50 -0.86 -8.60 -4.64
N VAL A 51 -0.35 -8.78 -5.85
CA VAL A 51 -0.20 -7.76 -6.89
C VAL A 51 -0.98 -8.16 -8.14
N GLY A 52 -1.55 -7.18 -8.84
CA GLY A 52 -2.37 -7.40 -10.04
C GLY A 52 -3.81 -7.82 -9.74
N GLY A 53 -4.38 -8.60 -10.66
CA GLY A 53 -5.81 -8.84 -10.78
C GLY A 53 -6.51 -7.85 -11.72
N PRO A 54 -7.84 -7.91 -11.87
CA PRO A 54 -8.56 -7.11 -12.87
C PRO A 54 -8.28 -5.61 -12.70
N ALA A 55 -8.00 -4.93 -13.81
CA ALA A 55 -7.52 -3.54 -13.93
C ALA A 55 -6.14 -3.25 -13.30
N LYS A 56 -5.82 -3.88 -12.17
CA LYS A 56 -4.54 -3.71 -11.48
C LYS A 56 -3.37 -4.30 -12.25
N SER A 57 -3.57 -5.41 -12.97
CA SER A 57 -2.54 -6.04 -13.78
C SER A 57 -2.00 -5.08 -14.82
N GLN A 58 -2.90 -4.44 -15.57
CA GLN A 58 -2.56 -3.46 -16.59
C GLN A 58 -1.75 -2.30 -16.01
N LEU A 59 -2.19 -1.74 -14.88
CA LEU A 59 -1.45 -0.67 -14.19
C LEU A 59 -0.04 -1.13 -13.76
N VAL A 60 0.12 -2.37 -13.31
CA VAL A 60 1.44 -2.90 -12.95
C VAL A 60 2.34 -3.00 -14.19
N HIS A 61 1.83 -3.51 -15.32
CA HIS A 61 2.57 -3.54 -16.58
C HIS A 61 2.90 -2.12 -17.07
N GLU A 62 1.97 -1.17 -16.97
CA GLU A 62 2.21 0.22 -17.37
C GLU A 62 3.30 0.87 -16.53
N VAL A 63 3.28 0.68 -15.20
CA VAL A 63 4.34 1.18 -14.32
C VAL A 63 5.68 0.52 -14.64
N ASP A 64 5.70 -0.78 -14.90
CA ASP A 64 6.91 -1.49 -15.31
C ASP A 64 7.48 -0.97 -16.64
N ALA A 65 6.61 -0.77 -17.65
CA ALA A 65 6.99 -0.20 -18.95
C ALA A 65 7.56 1.22 -18.84
N LEU A 66 7.15 1.98 -17.81
CA LEU A 66 7.69 3.30 -17.49
C LEU A 66 8.99 3.25 -16.67
N GLY A 67 9.49 2.06 -16.33
CA GLY A 67 10.73 1.85 -15.57
C GLY A 67 10.54 1.81 -14.05
N GLY A 68 9.31 1.61 -13.57
CA GLY A 68 9.00 1.40 -12.16
C GLY A 68 9.39 0.01 -11.65
N GLU A 69 9.21 -0.23 -10.36
CA GLU A 69 9.70 -1.45 -9.68
C GLU A 69 8.61 -2.44 -9.29
N ILE A 70 7.35 -2.01 -9.20
CA ILE A 70 6.25 -2.87 -8.71
C ILE A 70 6.12 -4.19 -9.47
N GLY A 71 6.33 -4.20 -10.79
CA GLY A 71 6.31 -5.40 -11.63
C GLY A 71 7.46 -6.34 -11.31
N LYS A 72 8.70 -5.84 -11.39
CA LYS A 72 9.93 -6.56 -11.04
C LYS A 72 9.89 -7.15 -9.63
N VAL A 73 9.51 -6.36 -8.63
CA VAL A 73 9.46 -6.82 -7.23
C VAL A 73 8.35 -7.85 -7.02
N ALA A 74 7.20 -7.69 -7.68
CA ALA A 74 6.15 -8.71 -7.65
C ALA A 74 6.62 -10.03 -8.26
N ASP A 75 7.36 -9.98 -9.36
CA ASP A 75 7.92 -11.14 -10.04
C ASP A 75 9.07 -11.80 -9.27
N MET A 76 9.88 -11.06 -8.51
CA MET A 76 10.90 -11.65 -7.64
C MET A 76 10.30 -12.37 -6.42
N CYS A 77 9.19 -11.85 -5.90
CA CYS A 77 8.63 -12.25 -4.59
C CYS A 77 7.35 -13.08 -4.71
N TYR A 78 7.01 -13.57 -5.91
CA TYR A 78 5.76 -14.30 -6.09
C TYR A 78 5.80 -15.65 -5.37
N LEU A 79 4.64 -16.03 -4.84
CA LEU A 79 4.37 -17.35 -4.29
C LEU A 79 3.41 -18.13 -5.20
N GLN A 80 2.59 -17.46 -5.99
CA GLN A 80 1.68 -18.07 -6.95
C GLN A 80 1.31 -17.03 -8.01
N LYS A 81 1.24 -17.41 -9.29
CA LYS A 81 0.73 -16.56 -10.37
C LYS A 81 -0.39 -17.25 -11.14
N ARG A 82 -1.38 -16.45 -11.53
CA ARG A 82 -2.50 -16.87 -12.36
C ARG A 82 -2.96 -15.75 -13.27
N VAL A 83 -3.24 -16.09 -14.51
CA VAL A 83 -3.95 -15.21 -15.45
C VAL A 83 -5.46 -15.40 -15.24
N LEU A 84 -6.13 -14.32 -14.89
CA LEU A 84 -7.57 -14.30 -14.69
C LEU A 84 -8.28 -14.03 -16.02
N ASN A 85 -9.52 -14.52 -16.14
CA ASN A 85 -10.37 -14.37 -17.32
C ASN A 85 -9.80 -14.98 -18.62
N THR A 86 -8.98 -16.03 -18.52
CA THR A 86 -8.37 -16.73 -19.67
C THR A 86 -9.41 -17.35 -20.63
N SER A 87 -10.62 -17.65 -20.15
CA SER A 87 -11.73 -18.11 -20.99
C SER A 87 -12.35 -17.02 -21.88
N ARG A 88 -11.90 -15.77 -21.75
CA ARG A 88 -12.32 -14.62 -22.57
C ARG A 88 -11.15 -14.12 -23.42
N GLY A 89 -11.38 -13.13 -24.28
CA GLY A 89 -10.34 -12.58 -25.14
C GLY A 89 -9.19 -11.90 -24.37
N PRO A 90 -7.98 -11.79 -24.96
CA PRO A 90 -6.79 -11.23 -24.31
C PRO A 90 -6.97 -9.83 -23.72
N ALA A 91 -7.86 -9.02 -24.29
CA ALA A 91 -8.15 -7.67 -23.82
C ALA A 91 -8.67 -7.60 -22.36
N VAL A 92 -9.19 -8.71 -21.81
CA VAL A 92 -9.69 -8.77 -20.42
C VAL A 92 -8.88 -9.69 -19.52
N TRP A 93 -7.76 -10.21 -20.01
CA TRP A 93 -6.83 -11.00 -19.21
C TRP A 93 -6.19 -10.12 -18.14
N ALA A 94 -5.96 -10.68 -16.97
CA ALA A 94 -5.30 -9.96 -15.89
C ALA A 94 -4.43 -10.92 -15.07
N LEU A 95 -3.13 -10.70 -15.10
CA LEU A 95 -2.19 -11.43 -14.25
C LEU A 95 -2.40 -11.02 -12.79
N ARG A 96 -2.38 -12.01 -11.92
CA ARG A 96 -2.43 -11.83 -10.47
C ARG A 96 -1.35 -12.70 -9.84
N ALA A 97 -0.49 -12.09 -9.04
CA ALA A 97 0.47 -12.79 -8.20
C ALA A 97 0.05 -12.71 -6.73
N GLN A 98 0.10 -13.83 -6.01
CA GLN A 98 0.30 -13.80 -4.56
C GLN A 98 1.78 -13.54 -4.30
N THR A 99 2.10 -12.70 -3.34
CA THR A 99 3.48 -12.30 -3.03
C THR A 99 3.80 -12.56 -1.56
N ASP A 100 5.04 -12.98 -1.28
CA ASP A 100 5.54 -12.98 0.10
C ASP A 100 5.68 -11.54 0.57
N LYS A 101 4.87 -11.13 1.56
CA LYS A 101 4.85 -9.74 2.04
C LYS A 101 6.17 -9.29 2.65
N ARG A 102 6.90 -10.21 3.30
CA ARG A 102 8.16 -9.90 3.96
C ARG A 102 9.27 -9.78 2.92
N GLU A 103 9.33 -10.72 1.98
CA GLU A 103 10.28 -10.64 0.87
C GLU A 103 10.02 -9.40 0.03
N TYR A 104 8.77 -9.11 -0.33
CA TYR A 104 8.38 -7.93 -1.11
C TYR A 104 8.86 -6.63 -0.45
N ALA A 105 8.55 -6.43 0.83
CA ALA A 105 8.96 -5.24 1.57
C ALA A 105 10.50 -5.14 1.68
N MET A 106 11.18 -6.25 1.94
CA MET A 106 12.65 -6.31 2.01
C MET A 106 13.29 -5.94 0.66
N ARG A 107 12.82 -6.52 -0.45
CA ARG A 107 13.36 -6.25 -1.79
C ARG A 107 13.18 -4.79 -2.17
N MET A 108 11.97 -4.24 -1.97
CA MET A 108 11.72 -2.83 -2.27
C MET A 108 12.56 -1.91 -1.38
N LYS A 109 12.69 -2.22 -0.08
CA LYS A 109 13.57 -1.47 0.83
C LYS A 109 15.02 -1.47 0.32
N ASN A 110 15.57 -2.63 -0.05
CA ASN A 110 16.92 -2.73 -0.59
C ASN A 110 17.10 -1.91 -1.88
N ILE A 111 16.12 -1.90 -2.78
CA ILE A 111 16.16 -1.10 -4.01
C ILE A 111 16.18 0.39 -3.69
N VAL A 112 15.30 0.86 -2.79
CA VAL A 112 15.24 2.26 -2.37
C VAL A 112 16.54 2.67 -1.65
N GLU A 113 17.09 1.83 -0.78
CA GLU A 113 18.33 2.11 -0.04
C GLU A 113 19.59 2.15 -0.92
N SER A 114 19.61 1.38 -2.01
CA SER A 114 20.76 1.28 -2.92
C SER A 114 20.69 2.23 -4.12
N THR A 115 19.57 2.94 -4.32
CA THR A 115 19.41 3.86 -5.44
C THR A 115 20.22 5.13 -5.22
N ALA A 116 21.11 5.46 -6.16
CA ALA A 116 21.85 6.72 -6.15
C ALA A 116 20.91 7.93 -6.14
N ASN A 117 21.35 9.03 -5.53
CA ASN A 117 20.58 10.26 -5.32
C ASN A 117 19.34 10.13 -4.42
N LEU A 118 19.07 8.96 -3.82
CA LEU A 118 17.95 8.76 -2.91
C LEU A 118 18.44 8.62 -1.45
N CYS A 119 18.04 9.55 -0.60
CA CYS A 119 18.24 9.46 0.85
C CYS A 119 16.94 9.06 1.54
N ILE A 120 17.02 8.21 2.55
CA ILE A 120 15.87 7.81 3.37
C ILE A 120 16.05 8.37 4.78
N ARG A 121 14.97 8.87 5.37
CA ARG A 121 14.97 9.27 6.77
C ARG A 121 13.66 8.95 7.45
N GLU A 122 13.77 8.45 8.68
CA GLU A 122 12.61 8.27 9.53
C GLU A 122 12.20 9.62 10.13
N ALA A 123 11.03 10.11 9.75
CA ALA A 123 10.45 11.34 10.28
C ALA A 123 8.95 11.41 10.01
N MET A 124 8.21 12.01 10.95
CA MET A 124 6.82 12.41 10.72
C MET A 124 6.78 13.84 10.21
N VAL A 125 6.34 14.03 8.97
CA VAL A 125 6.05 15.35 8.41
C VAL A 125 4.75 15.88 8.98
N THR A 126 4.77 17.12 9.46
CA THR A 126 3.62 17.80 10.06
C THR A 126 3.19 19.03 9.28
N ASP A 127 4.06 19.60 8.43
CA ASP A 127 3.74 20.83 7.69
C ASP A 127 4.49 20.91 6.35
N ILE A 128 3.94 21.69 5.43
CA ILE A 128 4.59 22.11 4.18
C ILE A 128 5.10 23.54 4.38
N LEU A 129 6.37 23.76 4.10
CA LEU A 129 6.95 25.09 4.13
C LEU A 129 6.60 25.82 2.82
N LEU A 130 5.94 26.96 2.93
CA LEU A 130 5.61 27.81 1.79
C LEU A 130 6.41 29.11 1.82
N GLY A 131 6.92 29.47 0.66
CA GLY A 131 7.63 30.70 0.38
C GLY A 131 6.75 31.81 -0.16
N LYS A 132 7.37 32.73 -0.90
CA LYS A 132 6.65 33.78 -1.62
C LYS A 132 5.74 33.18 -2.69
N ASN A 133 4.53 33.73 -2.85
CA ASN A 133 3.53 33.31 -3.83
C ASN A 133 3.13 31.82 -3.69
N ASP A 134 3.04 31.32 -2.45
CA ASP A 134 2.65 29.94 -2.14
C ASP A 134 3.52 28.85 -2.80
N ASN A 135 4.75 29.20 -3.18
CA ASN A 135 5.72 28.24 -3.69
C ASN A 135 6.15 27.28 -2.58
N VAL A 136 6.18 25.98 -2.89
CA VAL A 136 6.70 24.98 -1.95
C VAL A 136 8.20 25.19 -1.76
N GLU A 137 8.63 25.32 -0.51
CA GLU A 137 10.04 25.44 -0.13
C GLU A 137 10.55 24.22 0.64
N GLY A 138 9.66 23.34 1.11
CA GLY A 138 10.05 22.14 1.83
C GLY A 138 8.98 21.59 2.76
N VAL A 139 9.42 20.89 3.80
CA VAL A 139 8.55 20.31 4.83
C VAL A 139 9.15 20.52 6.23
N CYS A 140 8.27 20.60 7.22
CA CYS A 140 8.62 20.58 8.63
C CYS A 140 8.19 19.24 9.24
N THR A 141 9.05 18.69 10.09
CA THR A 141 8.78 17.45 10.82
C THR A 141 8.32 17.72 12.24
N PHE A 142 7.77 16.70 12.89
CA PHE A 142 7.22 16.78 14.24
C PHE A 142 8.20 17.32 15.29
N PHE A 143 9.50 17.02 15.17
CA PHE A 143 10.54 17.54 16.06
C PHE A 143 11.10 18.91 15.65
N GLY A 144 10.42 19.62 14.75
CA GLY A 144 10.79 20.96 14.29
C GLY A 144 11.97 20.99 13.31
N MET A 145 12.34 19.84 12.72
CA MET A 145 13.37 19.83 11.68
C MET A 145 12.76 20.19 10.33
N ASN A 146 13.42 21.13 9.63
CA ASN A 146 13.06 21.53 8.28
C ASN A 146 13.94 20.83 7.25
N PHE A 147 13.30 20.35 6.18
CA PHE A 147 13.96 19.86 4.97
C PHE A 147 13.48 20.69 3.80
N TYR A 148 14.39 21.16 2.96
CA TYR A 148 14.06 22.11 1.91
C TYR A 148 14.09 21.44 0.53
N ALA A 149 13.05 21.67 -0.27
CA ALA A 149 12.99 21.28 -1.66
C ALA A 149 11.95 22.12 -2.42
N PRO A 150 12.17 22.41 -3.71
CA PRO A 150 11.19 23.11 -4.55
C PRO A 150 9.99 22.22 -4.92
N SER A 151 9.98 20.94 -4.55
CA SER A 151 8.92 19.99 -4.89
C SER A 151 8.72 18.95 -3.80
N VAL A 152 7.46 18.70 -3.44
CA VAL A 152 7.06 17.73 -2.40
C VAL A 152 5.96 16.81 -2.94
N VAL A 153 6.12 15.50 -2.77
CA VAL A 153 5.12 14.49 -3.13
C VAL A 153 4.55 13.86 -1.85
N LEU A 154 3.25 14.01 -1.61
CA LEU A 154 2.59 13.44 -0.44
C LEU A 154 1.97 12.06 -0.74
N THR A 155 2.46 11.01 -0.10
CA THR A 155 2.02 9.61 -0.25
C THR A 155 1.75 8.97 1.11
N THR A 156 0.98 9.66 1.94
CA THR A 156 0.77 9.36 3.37
C THR A 156 -0.13 8.16 3.64
N GLY A 157 -0.76 7.57 2.61
CA GLY A 157 -1.58 6.37 2.73
C GLY A 157 -2.69 6.52 3.76
N THR A 158 -2.81 5.55 4.68
CA THR A 158 -3.86 5.51 5.71
C THR A 158 -3.47 6.21 7.02
N PHE A 159 -2.35 6.94 7.06
CA PHE A 159 -1.78 7.45 8.31
C PHE A 159 -2.34 8.79 8.76
N MET A 160 -2.64 9.70 7.83
CA MET A 160 -3.12 11.06 8.15
C MET A 160 -4.43 11.02 8.93
N SER A 161 -4.35 11.44 10.21
CA SER A 161 -5.48 11.39 11.16
C SER A 161 -6.19 10.02 11.13
N GLY A 162 -5.39 8.97 10.98
CA GLY A 162 -5.82 7.58 10.87
C GLY A 162 -6.44 7.05 12.17
N LYS A 163 -7.46 6.21 12.03
CA LYS A 163 -8.18 5.61 13.15
C LYS A 163 -8.61 4.20 12.78
N ILE A 164 -8.24 3.21 13.57
CA ILE A 164 -8.70 1.83 13.39
C ILE A 164 -9.92 1.57 14.27
N TRP A 165 -10.76 0.66 13.81
CA TRP A 165 -11.98 0.24 14.48
C TRP A 165 -12.05 -1.28 14.52
N VAL A 166 -12.36 -1.82 15.70
CA VAL A 166 -12.62 -3.26 15.93
C VAL A 166 -13.88 -3.35 16.78
N GLY A 167 -14.99 -3.71 16.16
CA GLY A 167 -16.31 -3.59 16.76
C GLY A 167 -16.57 -2.15 17.22
N ARG A 168 -16.91 -1.98 18.50
CA ARG A 168 -17.15 -0.68 19.14
C ARG A 168 -15.89 0.07 19.52
N THR A 169 -14.75 -0.62 19.54
CA THR A 169 -13.50 -0.06 20.05
C THR A 169 -12.74 0.62 18.92
N SER A 170 -12.10 1.73 19.24
CA SER A 170 -11.26 2.45 18.28
C SER A 170 -10.00 3.01 18.92
N MET A 171 -8.98 3.20 18.09
CA MET A 171 -7.74 3.86 18.51
C MET A 171 -7.11 4.63 17.34
N PRO A 172 -6.40 5.74 17.60
CA PRO A 172 -5.57 6.40 16.60
C PRO A 172 -4.50 5.43 16.09
N ALA A 173 -4.49 5.20 14.78
CA ALA A 173 -3.52 4.33 14.13
C ALA A 173 -3.61 4.49 12.60
N GLY A 174 -2.47 4.50 11.92
CA GLY A 174 -2.43 4.46 10.47
C GLY A 174 -2.66 3.05 9.93
N ARG A 175 -2.08 2.05 10.62
CA ARG A 175 -2.29 0.61 10.38
C ARG A 175 -2.29 -0.11 11.73
N ALA A 176 -2.74 -1.36 11.77
CA ALA A 176 -2.70 -2.13 13.02
C ALA A 176 -1.25 -2.23 13.55
N GLY A 177 -1.01 -1.70 14.76
CA GLY A 177 0.32 -1.64 15.39
C GLY A 177 1.21 -0.49 14.94
N GLU A 178 0.71 0.45 14.11
CA GLU A 178 1.45 1.62 13.63
C GLU A 178 0.67 2.91 13.97
N SER A 179 1.34 3.86 14.63
CA SER A 179 0.75 5.13 15.04
C SER A 179 0.19 5.93 13.86
N ALA A 180 -0.87 6.71 14.09
CA ALA A 180 -1.34 7.68 13.12
C ALA A 180 -0.36 8.86 12.99
N SER A 181 -0.42 9.59 11.88
CA SER A 181 0.23 10.89 11.74
C SER A 181 -0.76 12.02 12.00
N HIS A 182 -0.25 13.10 12.59
CA HIS A 182 -1.03 14.29 12.98
C HIS A 182 -0.32 15.56 12.50
N GLY A 183 -1.05 16.66 12.37
CA GLY A 183 -0.53 17.98 11.99
C GLY A 183 -0.68 18.28 10.50
N LEU A 184 -0.29 17.34 9.63
CA LEU A 184 -0.29 17.59 8.19
C LEU A 184 -1.72 17.82 7.63
N THR A 185 -2.72 17.10 8.13
CA THR A 185 -4.12 17.28 7.72
C THR A 185 -4.61 18.69 8.04
N GLU A 186 -4.37 19.12 9.28
CA GLU A 186 -4.82 20.42 9.79
C GLU A 186 -4.10 21.57 9.08
N ASN A 187 -2.82 21.41 8.75
CA ASN A 187 -2.06 22.40 7.98
C ASN A 187 -2.51 22.49 6.52
N LEU A 188 -2.79 21.36 5.85
CA LEU A 188 -3.36 21.40 4.49
C LEU A 188 -4.73 22.10 4.47
N GLN A 189 -5.57 21.87 5.48
CA GLN A 189 -6.85 22.58 5.60
C GLN A 189 -6.66 24.10 5.75
N ARG A 190 -5.63 24.55 6.50
CA ARG A 190 -5.28 25.98 6.61
C ARG A 190 -4.83 26.59 5.29
N LEU A 191 -4.26 25.78 4.40
CA LEU A 191 -3.92 26.16 3.02
C LEU A 191 -5.11 26.12 2.06
N GLY A 192 -6.31 25.83 2.55
CA GLY A 192 -7.55 25.82 1.75
C GLY A 192 -7.87 24.49 1.09
N PHE A 193 -7.17 23.40 1.44
CA PHE A 193 -7.54 22.07 0.94
C PHE A 193 -8.77 21.51 1.66
N GLU A 194 -9.68 20.94 0.87
CA GLU A 194 -10.78 20.15 1.39
C GLU A 194 -10.32 18.73 1.74
N THR A 195 -10.83 18.19 2.85
CA THR A 195 -10.49 16.84 3.31
C THR A 195 -11.77 16.06 3.62
N ASP A 196 -11.81 14.79 3.23
CA ASP A 196 -12.89 13.85 3.58
C ASP A 196 -12.28 12.57 4.20
N ARG A 197 -13.12 11.72 4.80
CA ARG A 197 -12.72 10.45 5.41
C ARG A 197 -13.23 9.26 4.61
N LEU A 198 -12.29 8.42 4.20
CA LEU A 198 -12.56 7.11 3.62
C LEU A 198 -12.37 6.01 4.66
N LYS A 199 -13.19 4.96 4.57
CA LYS A 199 -13.06 3.74 5.37
C LYS A 199 -12.67 2.58 4.47
N THR A 200 -11.72 1.76 4.92
CA THR A 200 -11.44 0.46 4.29
C THR A 200 -11.33 -0.61 5.37
N GLY A 201 -11.71 -1.84 5.02
CA GLY A 201 -11.62 -3.01 5.90
C GLY A 201 -10.47 -3.93 5.51
N THR A 202 -10.03 -4.75 6.44
CA THR A 202 -9.07 -5.83 6.18
C THR A 202 -9.50 -7.08 6.96
N PRO A 203 -9.38 -8.29 6.39
CA PRO A 203 -9.76 -9.50 7.11
C PRO A 203 -8.81 -9.80 8.28
N SER A 204 -9.27 -10.62 9.22
CA SER A 204 -8.42 -11.22 10.25
C SER A 204 -7.33 -12.10 9.61
N ARG A 205 -6.21 -12.27 10.31
CA ARG A 205 -5.15 -13.21 9.92
C ARG A 205 -5.37 -14.48 10.74
N VAL A 206 -5.33 -15.63 10.09
CA VAL A 206 -5.63 -16.93 10.71
C VAL A 206 -4.35 -17.75 10.81
N ASP A 207 -4.16 -18.47 11.91
CA ASP A 207 -3.04 -19.39 12.07
C ASP A 207 -3.24 -20.63 11.20
N LEU A 208 -2.31 -20.86 10.26
CA LEU A 208 -2.33 -21.97 9.32
C LEU A 208 -2.52 -23.33 10.01
N ARG A 209 -1.96 -23.51 11.21
CA ARG A 209 -1.99 -24.78 11.97
C ARG A 209 -3.38 -25.14 12.47
N THR A 210 -4.30 -24.17 12.48
CA THR A 210 -5.68 -24.33 12.99
C THR A 210 -6.71 -24.53 11.87
N VAL A 211 -6.26 -24.57 10.61
CA VAL A 211 -7.12 -24.73 9.44
C VAL A 211 -7.15 -26.21 9.03
N ASP A 212 -8.35 -26.77 8.90
CA ASP A 212 -8.56 -28.06 8.26
C ASP A 212 -8.67 -27.88 6.73
N PHE A 213 -7.69 -28.41 6.01
CA PHE A 213 -7.61 -28.31 4.55
C PHE A 213 -8.33 -29.44 3.81
N SER A 214 -8.74 -30.51 4.50
CA SER A 214 -9.25 -31.74 3.86
C SER A 214 -10.51 -31.53 3.02
N GLY A 215 -11.35 -30.56 3.40
CA GLY A 215 -12.58 -30.19 2.69
C GLY A 215 -12.50 -28.94 1.83
N LEU A 216 -11.31 -28.35 1.65
CA LEU A 216 -11.12 -27.12 0.87
C LEU A 216 -10.74 -27.43 -0.57
N GLU A 217 -11.19 -26.59 -1.50
CA GLU A 217 -10.84 -26.72 -2.91
C GLU A 217 -9.45 -26.08 -3.15
N PRO A 218 -8.43 -26.85 -3.54
CA PRO A 218 -7.11 -26.30 -3.86
C PRO A 218 -7.18 -25.50 -5.16
N GLN A 219 -6.52 -24.35 -5.17
CA GLN A 219 -6.35 -23.47 -6.32
C GLN A 219 -4.86 -23.23 -6.55
N HIS A 220 -4.31 -23.99 -7.48
CA HIS A 220 -2.91 -23.89 -7.91
C HIS A 220 -2.68 -22.69 -8.83
N GLY A 221 -1.41 -22.31 -8.97
CA GLY A 221 -0.97 -21.36 -10.00
C GLY A 221 -1.07 -21.95 -11.41
N ASP A 222 -0.84 -21.12 -12.42
CA ASP A 222 -0.76 -21.58 -13.81
C ASP A 222 0.56 -22.32 -14.04
N GLU A 223 0.55 -23.36 -14.88
CA GLU A 223 1.75 -24.15 -15.22
C GLU A 223 2.76 -23.32 -16.01
N GLU A 224 2.29 -22.61 -17.03
CA GLU A 224 3.10 -21.63 -17.76
C GLU A 224 3.05 -20.27 -17.03
N VAL A 225 4.19 -19.88 -16.43
CA VAL A 225 4.28 -18.68 -15.61
C VAL A 225 4.30 -17.43 -16.50
N SER A 226 3.32 -16.56 -16.30
CA SER A 226 3.31 -15.20 -16.87
C SER A 226 4.01 -14.19 -15.96
N TRP A 227 4.52 -13.09 -16.55
CA TRP A 227 5.35 -12.11 -15.86
C TRP A 227 4.73 -10.72 -15.90
N PHE A 228 4.92 -9.94 -14.83
CA PHE A 228 4.55 -8.53 -14.82
C PHE A 228 5.59 -7.68 -15.53
N SER A 229 6.87 -7.96 -15.25
CA SER A 229 8.01 -7.27 -15.82
C SER A 229 8.19 -7.62 -17.28
N PHE A 230 8.47 -6.63 -18.13
CA PHE A 230 8.92 -6.87 -19.50
C PHE A 230 10.41 -7.23 -19.58
N ASP A 231 11.15 -7.06 -18.49
CA ASP A 231 12.57 -7.40 -18.40
C ASP A 231 12.73 -8.89 -18.05
N PRO A 232 13.32 -9.70 -18.96
CA PRO A 232 13.46 -11.15 -18.80
C PRO A 232 14.44 -11.54 -17.69
N ASP A 233 15.32 -10.63 -17.22
CA ASP A 233 16.23 -10.93 -16.11
C ASP A 233 15.47 -11.18 -14.80
N PHE A 234 14.21 -10.73 -14.73
CA PHE A 234 13.31 -10.95 -13.59
C PHE A 234 12.39 -12.16 -13.77
N HIS A 235 12.49 -12.89 -14.89
CA HIS A 235 11.64 -14.07 -15.20
C HIS A 235 12.21 -15.34 -14.59
N ILE A 236 12.29 -15.38 -13.26
CA ILE A 236 12.89 -16.49 -12.52
C ILE A 236 11.77 -17.38 -11.97
N GLU A 237 11.62 -18.58 -12.53
CA GLU A 237 10.65 -19.56 -12.04
C GLU A 237 11.01 -20.06 -10.63
N ARG A 238 9.97 -20.29 -9.83
CA ARG A 238 10.02 -20.73 -8.43
C ARG A 238 8.85 -21.67 -8.17
N GLU A 239 9.00 -22.52 -7.15
CA GLU A 239 7.92 -23.38 -6.68
C GLU A 239 6.70 -22.56 -6.27
N GLN A 240 5.54 -22.89 -6.82
CA GLN A 240 4.30 -22.18 -6.53
C GLN A 240 3.53 -22.80 -5.37
N MET A 241 3.12 -21.96 -4.42
CA MET A 241 2.20 -22.32 -3.35
C MET A 241 0.76 -22.45 -3.85
N CYS A 242 -0.03 -23.25 -3.15
CA CYS A 242 -1.46 -23.40 -3.40
C CYS A 242 -2.27 -22.42 -2.54
N CYS A 243 -3.29 -21.80 -3.14
CA CYS A 243 -4.36 -21.11 -2.41
C CYS A 243 -5.51 -22.09 -2.18
N TYR A 244 -6.37 -21.82 -1.20
CA TYR A 244 -7.53 -22.67 -0.93
C TYR A 244 -8.81 -21.85 -0.97
N LEU A 245 -9.85 -22.41 -1.61
CA LEU A 245 -11.16 -21.80 -1.71
C LEU A 245 -12.11 -22.42 -0.68
N THR A 246 -12.95 -21.56 -0.11
CA THR A 246 -14.04 -21.93 0.79
C THR A 246 -15.22 -21.00 0.58
N ARG A 247 -16.36 -21.32 1.19
CA ARG A 247 -17.60 -20.54 1.09
C ARG A 247 -18.22 -20.32 2.45
N THR A 248 -18.88 -19.18 2.61
CA THR A 248 -19.69 -18.91 3.79
C THR A 248 -20.98 -19.72 3.76
N THR A 249 -21.57 -19.95 4.93
CA THR A 249 -22.82 -20.70 5.08
C THR A 249 -23.95 -19.77 5.54
N LYS A 250 -25.20 -20.23 5.44
CA LYS A 250 -26.36 -19.51 6.00
C LYS A 250 -26.17 -19.20 7.49
N ARG A 251 -25.51 -20.08 8.24
CA ARG A 251 -25.17 -19.85 9.65
C ARG A 251 -24.22 -18.67 9.82
N THR A 252 -23.18 -18.57 8.97
CA THR A 252 -22.27 -17.42 8.95
C THR A 252 -23.03 -16.13 8.69
N HIS A 253 -23.95 -16.14 7.72
CA HIS A 253 -24.78 -14.96 7.41
C HIS A 253 -25.67 -14.57 8.57
N GLN A 254 -26.30 -15.54 9.25
CA GLN A 254 -27.13 -15.27 10.42
C GLN A 254 -26.31 -14.64 11.56
N LEU A 255 -25.12 -15.20 11.85
CA LEU A 255 -24.22 -14.64 12.86
C LEU A 255 -23.84 -13.18 12.56
N ILE A 256 -23.55 -12.87 11.30
CA ILE A 256 -23.26 -11.48 10.90
C ILE A 256 -24.50 -10.61 11.13
N LYS A 257 -25.67 -11.03 10.65
CA LYS A 257 -26.93 -10.28 10.78
C LYS A 257 -27.30 -9.98 12.22
N ASP A 258 -27.22 -10.98 13.09
CA ASP A 258 -27.53 -10.86 14.52
C ASP A 258 -26.60 -9.85 15.22
N ASN A 259 -25.38 -9.67 14.70
CA ASN A 259 -24.34 -8.83 15.27
C ASN A 259 -23.99 -7.59 14.42
N LEU A 260 -24.83 -7.21 13.43
CA LEU A 260 -24.56 -6.02 12.62
C LEU A 260 -24.42 -4.76 13.48
N HIS A 261 -25.25 -4.68 14.52
CA HIS A 261 -25.22 -3.61 15.51
C HIS A 261 -23.88 -3.50 16.26
N GLU A 262 -23.00 -4.50 16.22
CA GLU A 262 -21.64 -4.47 16.79
C GLU A 262 -20.59 -3.91 15.84
N THR A 263 -20.94 -3.69 14.56
CA THR A 263 -20.00 -3.18 13.56
C THR A 263 -19.96 -1.65 13.52
N PRO A 264 -18.79 -1.03 13.23
CA PRO A 264 -18.62 0.42 13.23
C PRO A 264 -19.66 1.20 12.41
N THR A 265 -20.02 0.67 11.23
CA THR A 265 -20.95 1.34 10.31
C THR A 265 -22.40 1.17 10.76
N TYR A 266 -22.86 -0.07 10.96
CA TYR A 266 -24.28 -0.34 11.25
C TYR A 266 -24.67 0.00 12.70
N GLY A 267 -23.72 0.01 13.63
CA GLY A 267 -23.94 0.51 14.99
C GLY A 267 -23.87 2.03 15.13
N GLY A 268 -23.61 2.77 14.04
CA GLY A 268 -23.63 4.24 14.02
C GLY A 268 -22.41 4.92 14.63
N TRP A 269 -21.28 4.22 14.79
CA TRP A 269 -20.07 4.79 15.39
C TRP A 269 -19.12 5.45 14.39
N VAL A 270 -19.29 5.15 13.10
CA VAL A 270 -18.47 5.69 12.02
C VAL A 270 -19.34 6.14 10.85
N GLU A 271 -19.31 7.44 10.58
CA GLU A 271 -19.84 8.03 9.36
C GLU A 271 -18.67 8.24 8.38
N ALA A 272 -18.35 7.20 7.61
CA ALA A 272 -17.33 7.28 6.57
C ALA A 272 -17.71 6.38 5.38
N LYS A 273 -17.46 6.88 4.17
CA LYS A 273 -17.79 6.14 2.94
C LYS A 273 -16.81 4.98 2.76
N GLY A 274 -17.35 3.77 2.64
CA GLY A 274 -16.60 2.58 2.26
C GLY A 274 -16.37 2.48 0.74
N PRO A 275 -15.45 1.63 0.28
CA PRO A 275 -15.25 1.37 -1.15
C PRO A 275 -16.45 0.66 -1.76
N ARG A 276 -16.97 1.17 -2.88
CA ARG A 276 -18.11 0.56 -3.59
C ARG A 276 -17.85 -0.87 -4.08
N TYR A 277 -16.64 -1.13 -4.59
CA TYR A 277 -16.29 -2.36 -5.31
C TYR A 277 -15.52 -3.38 -4.49
N CYS A 278 -15.13 -3.04 -3.25
CA CYS A 278 -14.48 -3.96 -2.32
C CYS A 278 -15.09 -3.82 -0.92
N PRO A 279 -16.43 -3.97 -0.78
CA PRO A 279 -17.09 -3.75 0.49
C PRO A 279 -16.75 -4.86 1.50
N ALA A 280 -17.00 -4.59 2.77
CA ALA A 280 -16.79 -5.55 3.83
C ALA A 280 -17.80 -6.71 3.73
N ILE A 281 -17.58 -7.82 4.43
CA ILE A 281 -18.49 -8.99 4.30
C ILE A 281 -19.86 -8.69 4.89
N GLU A 282 -19.93 -7.84 5.91
CA GLU A 282 -21.17 -7.34 6.51
C GLU A 282 -22.01 -6.48 5.55
N ASP A 283 -21.39 -5.91 4.52
CA ASP A 283 -22.04 -5.05 3.53
C ASP A 283 -22.48 -5.83 2.26
N LYS A 284 -22.00 -7.07 2.07
CA LYS A 284 -22.25 -7.91 0.87
C LYS A 284 -23.47 -8.82 1.04
#